data_AF-A0A954P272-F1
#
_entry.id   AF-A0A954P272-F1
#
_cell.length_a   1.000
_cell.length_b   1.000
_cell.length_c   1.000
_cell.angle_alpha   90.00
_cell.angle_beta   90.00
_cell.angle_gamma   90.00
#
_symmetry.space_group_name_H-M   'P 1'
#
loop_
_entity.id
_entity.type
_entity.pdbx_description
1 polymer ?
#
loop_
_entity_poly.entity_id
_entity_poly.type
_entity_poly.pdbx_seq_one_letter_code
_entity_poly.pdbx_strand_id
1 'polypeptide(L)'
;MSIADPVPREFPPEEPGVPREDGPSGPGAESHDEQLLNQFLQDQSEQAFTRLVNRHAGLVMGVCRRALGNREDAEDAFQATFLVLARKAATVRRGSSLSGWLYQTAYRLSLRARAGRARRREQSLEIEVMATPETFSDIASEHSQAVLDEELNRLPAKYRLPLFLCCVEGRSREEAARQLDLSAGAVKGRVERGRNLLRRRLMLRGVSFSVATWVLAGLQQSAEAAQIVSPSLIASTVQAGVQYAAGHAALGSASPYAVSLANRSVHMLSLSTVRVFACSVFAAGSLAVTASWLPAPAAAVAGDGSSPVTSLAPEEGTGAE
;
A
#
# COMPACT_ATOMS: atom_id res chain seq x y z
N MET A 1 28.46 7.13 -77.18
CA MET A 1 27.22 6.60 -76.58
C MET A 1 27.44 6.52 -75.09
N SER A 2 27.02 7.57 -74.39
CA SER A 2 27.19 7.80 -72.96
C SER A 2 25.98 7.21 -72.24
N ILE A 3 26.19 6.26 -71.33
CA ILE A 3 25.14 5.72 -70.46
C ILE A 3 25.36 6.36 -69.10
N ALA A 4 24.35 7.09 -68.67
CA ALA A 4 24.37 8.04 -67.57
C ALA A 4 24.58 7.40 -66.19
N ASP A 5 25.37 8.10 -65.37
CA ASP A 5 25.42 7.93 -63.92
C ASP A 5 24.08 8.27 -63.26
N PRO A 6 23.70 7.60 -62.14
CA PRO A 6 22.50 7.93 -61.40
C PRO A 6 22.68 9.21 -60.58
N VAL A 7 21.73 10.14 -60.73
CA VAL A 7 21.60 11.38 -59.97
C VAL A 7 21.52 11.09 -58.46
N PRO A 8 22.30 11.79 -57.59
CA PRO A 8 22.13 11.70 -56.15
C PRO A 8 20.78 12.30 -55.73
N ARG A 9 19.99 11.58 -54.93
CA ARG A 9 18.82 12.16 -54.26
C ARG A 9 19.31 13.17 -53.23
N GLU A 10 19.10 14.45 -53.49
CA GLU A 10 19.19 15.50 -52.48
C GLU A 10 18.15 15.22 -51.39
N PHE A 11 18.63 14.95 -50.17
CA PHE A 11 17.79 14.98 -48.97
C PHE A 11 17.53 16.44 -48.61
N PRO A 12 16.27 16.86 -48.41
CA PRO A 12 15.98 18.21 -47.94
C PRO A 12 16.59 18.42 -46.54
N PRO A 13 17.02 19.66 -46.21
CA PRO A 13 17.61 19.96 -44.91
C PRO A 13 16.61 19.67 -43.79
N GLU A 14 17.09 18.98 -42.74
CA GLU A 14 16.33 18.72 -41.51
C GLU A 14 15.79 20.06 -40.95
N GLU A 15 14.46 20.19 -40.90
CA GLU A 15 13.84 21.27 -40.16
C GLU A 15 14.23 21.18 -38.67
N PRO A 16 14.61 22.29 -38.02
CA PRO A 16 14.93 22.29 -36.60
C PRO A 16 13.71 21.82 -35.81
N GLY A 17 13.94 20.74 -35.05
CA GLY A 17 12.90 19.95 -34.39
C GLY A 17 11.87 20.79 -33.64
N VAL A 18 10.62 20.67 -34.11
CA VAL A 18 9.44 20.95 -33.30
C VAL A 18 9.61 20.20 -31.96
N PRO A 19 9.51 20.87 -30.79
CA PRO A 19 9.52 20.19 -29.52
C PRO A 19 8.42 19.13 -29.55
N ARG A 20 8.81 17.86 -29.40
CA ARG A 20 7.84 16.79 -29.16
C ARG A 20 7.10 17.18 -27.90
N GLU A 21 5.84 17.57 -28.02
CA GLU A 21 4.97 17.72 -26.87
C GLU A 21 4.89 16.35 -26.19
N ASP A 22 5.56 16.24 -25.05
CA ASP A 22 5.44 15.11 -24.15
C ASP A 22 3.95 14.97 -23.81
N GLY A 23 3.34 13.87 -24.26
CA GLY A 23 2.00 13.49 -23.84
C GLY A 23 1.88 13.47 -22.31
N PRO A 24 0.66 13.51 -21.74
CA PRO A 24 0.39 13.97 -20.36
C PRO A 24 0.87 13.05 -19.22
N SER A 25 1.86 12.18 -19.43
CA SER A 25 2.31 11.16 -18.47
C SER A 25 3.82 11.16 -18.19
N GLY A 26 4.48 12.32 -18.31
CA GLY A 26 5.87 12.49 -17.87
C GLY A 26 6.06 12.54 -16.34
N PRO A 27 7.33 12.59 -15.85
CA PRO A 27 7.69 12.73 -14.44
C PRO A 27 7.12 13.99 -13.75
N GLY A 28 6.58 14.95 -14.52
CA GLY A 28 5.94 16.16 -14.01
C GLY A 28 4.69 15.92 -13.15
N ALA A 29 3.99 14.80 -13.35
CA ALA A 29 2.71 14.56 -12.68
C ALA A 29 2.84 14.18 -11.20
N GLU A 30 3.93 13.51 -10.82
CA GLU A 30 4.23 13.17 -9.42
C GLU A 30 4.92 14.30 -8.67
N SER A 31 5.84 15.01 -9.33
CA SER A 31 6.39 16.25 -8.77
C SER A 31 5.27 17.27 -8.51
N HIS A 32 4.24 17.28 -9.35
CA HIS A 32 3.06 18.11 -9.15
C HIS A 32 2.19 17.63 -7.98
N ASP A 33 1.95 16.31 -7.83
CA ASP A 33 1.21 15.79 -6.68
C ASP A 33 1.95 16.03 -5.35
N GLU A 34 3.29 15.89 -5.32
CA GLU A 34 4.11 16.22 -4.16
C GLU A 34 4.08 17.73 -3.85
N GLN A 35 4.14 18.59 -4.87
CA GLN A 35 4.00 20.04 -4.71
C GLN A 35 2.63 20.42 -4.14
N LEU A 36 1.54 19.87 -4.69
CA LEU A 36 0.18 20.12 -4.19
C LEU A 36 0.02 19.62 -2.75
N LEU A 37 0.60 18.47 -2.41
CA LEU A 37 0.56 17.93 -1.06
C LEU A 37 1.35 18.81 -0.07
N ASN A 38 2.54 19.29 -0.48
CA ASN A 38 3.34 20.21 0.33
C ASN A 38 2.64 21.56 0.52
N GLN A 39 2.00 22.09 -0.52
CA GLN A 39 1.17 23.29 -0.41
C GLN A 39 0.08 23.07 0.63
N PHE A 40 -0.73 22.02 0.47
CA PHE A 40 -1.79 21.69 1.42
C PHE A 40 -1.29 21.51 2.86
N LEU A 41 -0.09 20.95 3.05
CA LEU A 41 0.51 20.80 4.39
C LEU A 41 0.93 22.14 5.04
N GLN A 42 1.27 23.14 4.24
CA GLN A 42 1.74 24.44 4.74
C GLN A 42 0.60 25.37 5.10
N ASP A 43 -0.41 25.49 4.25
CA ASP A 43 -1.46 26.50 4.35
C ASP A 43 -2.88 25.93 4.39
N GLN A 44 -3.03 24.60 4.41
CA GLN A 44 -4.33 23.92 4.27
C GLN A 44 -5.11 24.36 3.01
N SER A 45 -4.40 24.73 1.94
CA SER A 45 -4.98 25.24 0.71
C SER A 45 -6.05 24.32 0.14
N GLU A 46 -7.29 24.81 0.18
CA GLU A 46 -8.45 24.16 -0.40
C GLU A 46 -8.26 23.92 -1.91
N GLN A 47 -7.61 24.86 -2.62
CA GLN A 47 -7.35 24.71 -4.04
C GLN A 47 -6.36 23.57 -4.32
N ALA A 48 -5.30 23.45 -3.52
CA ALA A 48 -4.33 22.37 -3.67
C ALA A 48 -5.00 21.01 -3.42
N PHE A 49 -5.80 20.92 -2.35
CA PHE A 49 -6.57 19.71 -2.05
C PHE A 49 -7.60 19.38 -3.13
N THR A 50 -8.30 20.38 -3.67
CA THR A 50 -9.27 20.22 -4.76
C THR A 50 -8.63 19.61 -5.99
N ARG A 51 -7.42 20.05 -6.36
CA ARG A 51 -6.68 19.48 -7.50
C ARG A 51 -6.29 18.01 -7.25
N LEU A 52 -5.84 17.70 -6.03
CA LEU A 52 -5.53 16.32 -5.64
C LEU A 52 -6.78 15.42 -5.70
N VAL A 53 -7.90 15.87 -5.15
CA VAL A 53 -9.17 15.11 -5.17
C VAL A 53 -9.61 14.88 -6.61
N ASN A 54 -9.70 15.93 -7.45
CA ASN A 54 -10.14 15.79 -8.84
C ASN A 54 -9.28 14.81 -9.63
N ARG A 55 -7.96 14.91 -9.50
CA ARG A 55 -7.01 14.07 -10.23
C ARG A 55 -7.11 12.59 -9.84
N HIS A 56 -7.35 12.30 -8.57
CA HIS A 56 -7.37 10.92 -8.04
C HIS A 56 -8.78 10.36 -7.83
N ALA A 57 -9.83 11.13 -8.11
CA ALA A 57 -11.22 10.75 -7.86
C ALA A 57 -11.60 9.45 -8.60
N GLY A 58 -11.28 9.34 -9.88
CA GLY A 58 -11.58 8.15 -10.68
C GLY A 58 -10.93 6.88 -10.14
N LEU A 59 -9.66 6.96 -9.73
CA LEU A 59 -8.92 5.85 -9.12
C LEU A 59 -9.60 5.39 -7.82
N VAL A 60 -9.83 6.33 -6.89
CA VAL A 60 -10.39 6.02 -5.56
C VAL A 60 -11.81 5.48 -5.69
N MET A 61 -12.67 6.12 -6.49
CA MET A 61 -14.04 5.68 -6.69
C MET A 61 -14.10 4.29 -7.35
N GLY A 62 -13.25 4.04 -8.35
CA GLY A 62 -13.15 2.73 -9.00
C GLY A 62 -12.84 1.61 -8.01
N VAL A 63 -11.87 1.82 -7.11
CA VAL A 63 -11.55 0.85 -6.04
C VAL A 63 -12.73 0.64 -5.09
N CYS A 64 -13.37 1.72 -4.65
CA CYS A 64 -14.49 1.65 -3.71
C CYS A 64 -15.68 0.89 -4.29
N ARG A 65 -16.07 1.18 -5.53
CA ARG A 65 -17.21 0.52 -6.21
C ARG A 65 -16.99 -0.98 -6.34
N ARG A 66 -15.82 -1.41 -6.82
CA ARG A 66 -15.48 -2.84 -6.98
C ARG A 66 -15.50 -3.61 -5.66
N ALA A 67 -15.10 -2.96 -4.58
CA ALA A 67 -15.03 -3.61 -3.28
C ALA A 67 -16.38 -3.70 -2.55
N LEU A 68 -17.32 -2.79 -2.82
CA LEU A 68 -18.56 -2.61 -2.03
C LEU A 68 -19.86 -2.88 -2.79
N GLY A 69 -19.85 -2.78 -4.12
CA GLY A 69 -20.97 -3.06 -5.02
C GLY A 69 -22.16 -2.09 -4.91
N ASN A 70 -22.33 -1.38 -3.79
CA ASN A 70 -23.38 -0.37 -3.62
C ASN A 70 -22.81 1.05 -3.63
N ARG A 71 -23.61 1.98 -4.16
CA ARG A 71 -23.22 3.37 -4.37
C ARG A 71 -22.91 4.10 -3.06
N GLU A 72 -23.81 4.05 -2.08
CA GLU A 72 -23.68 4.81 -0.83
C GLU A 72 -22.43 4.44 -0.02
N ASP A 73 -22.19 3.14 0.22
CA ASP A 73 -20.99 2.71 0.93
C ASP A 73 -19.71 3.08 0.13
N ALA A 74 -19.78 3.07 -1.20
CA ALA A 74 -18.66 3.44 -2.05
C ALA A 74 -18.35 4.94 -1.97
N GLU A 75 -19.38 5.81 -1.95
CA GLU A 75 -19.24 7.24 -1.72
C GLU A 75 -18.71 7.54 -0.30
N ASP A 76 -19.17 6.81 0.71
CA ASP A 76 -18.67 6.93 2.08
C ASP A 76 -17.19 6.53 2.20
N ALA A 77 -16.80 5.42 1.57
CA ALA A 77 -15.40 4.98 1.54
C ALA A 77 -14.51 5.93 0.72
N PHE A 78 -15.05 6.51 -0.36
CA PHE A 78 -14.40 7.56 -1.15
C PHE A 78 -14.10 8.79 -0.29
N GLN A 79 -15.13 9.35 0.36
CA GLN A 79 -15.00 10.50 1.26
C GLN A 79 -13.98 10.18 2.37
N ALA A 80 -14.14 9.04 3.05
CA ALA A 80 -13.24 8.64 4.12
C ALA A 80 -11.78 8.54 3.66
N THR A 81 -11.51 8.12 2.42
CA THR A 81 -10.15 8.03 1.87
C THR A 81 -9.48 9.40 1.81
N PHE A 82 -10.18 10.40 1.30
CA PHE A 82 -9.67 11.77 1.21
C PHE A 82 -9.62 12.47 2.57
N LEU A 83 -10.53 12.18 3.49
CA LEU A 83 -10.42 12.63 4.89
C LEU A 83 -9.14 12.08 5.56
N VAL A 84 -8.82 10.81 5.32
CA VAL A 84 -7.57 10.21 5.81
C VAL A 84 -6.35 10.84 5.16
N LEU A 85 -6.40 11.14 3.85
CA LEU A 85 -5.35 11.91 3.17
C LEU A 85 -5.17 13.26 3.85
N ALA A 86 -6.24 14.01 4.06
CA ALA A 86 -6.19 15.35 4.65
C ALA A 86 -5.52 15.34 6.03
N ARG A 87 -5.79 14.29 6.84
CA ARG A 87 -5.18 14.13 8.17
C ARG A 87 -3.74 13.60 8.12
N LYS A 88 -3.42 12.78 7.12
CA LYS A 88 -2.18 11.99 7.06
C LYS A 88 -1.27 12.36 5.89
N ALA A 89 -1.51 13.49 5.26
CA ALA A 89 -0.73 14.00 4.15
C ALA A 89 0.78 13.95 4.44
N ALA A 90 1.20 14.33 5.66
CA ALA A 90 2.61 14.32 6.08
C ALA A 90 3.23 12.91 6.17
N THR A 91 2.40 11.84 6.23
CA THR A 91 2.87 10.45 6.31
C THR A 91 3.04 9.80 4.95
N VAL A 92 2.56 10.44 3.88
CA VAL A 92 2.83 10.01 2.51
C VAL A 92 4.31 10.27 2.26
N ARG A 93 5.11 9.20 2.22
CA ARG A 93 6.58 9.30 2.19
C ARG A 93 7.04 9.89 0.85
N ARG A 94 8.10 10.70 0.89
CA ARG A 94 8.86 11.06 -0.32
C ARG A 94 9.35 9.78 -1.02
N GLY A 95 9.11 9.66 -2.32
CA GLY A 95 9.39 8.45 -3.10
C GLY A 95 8.28 7.37 -3.09
N SER A 96 7.16 7.59 -2.40
CA SER A 96 5.95 6.77 -2.58
C SER A 96 4.96 7.48 -3.49
N SER A 97 4.41 6.76 -4.47
CA SER A 97 3.32 7.30 -5.29
C SER A 97 2.09 7.58 -4.43
N LEU A 98 1.57 8.81 -4.51
CA LEU A 98 0.31 9.20 -3.89
C LEU A 98 -0.84 8.31 -4.39
N SER A 99 -0.89 8.02 -5.68
CA SER A 99 -1.88 7.11 -6.29
C SER A 99 -1.83 5.72 -5.64
N GLY A 100 -0.63 5.19 -5.41
CA GLY A 100 -0.44 3.89 -4.76
C GLY A 100 -0.88 3.90 -3.30
N TRP A 101 -0.59 4.99 -2.58
CA TRP A 101 -1.06 5.20 -1.21
C TRP A 101 -2.59 5.32 -1.14
N LEU A 102 -3.19 6.08 -2.06
CA LEU A 102 -4.64 6.28 -2.16
C LEU A 102 -5.36 4.98 -2.52
N TYR A 103 -4.87 4.24 -3.51
CA TYR A 103 -5.40 2.93 -3.88
C TYR A 103 -5.43 1.99 -2.66
N GLN A 104 -4.31 1.88 -1.93
CA GLN A 104 -4.23 1.00 -0.77
C GLN A 104 -5.13 1.46 0.38
N THR A 105 -5.24 2.76 0.59
CA THR A 105 -6.09 3.35 1.63
C THR A 105 -7.57 3.14 1.31
N ALA A 106 -7.99 3.44 0.08
CA ALA A 106 -9.33 3.19 -0.43
C ALA A 106 -9.73 1.73 -0.25
N TYR A 107 -8.92 0.79 -0.75
CA TYR A 107 -9.20 -0.64 -0.63
C TYR A 107 -9.38 -1.09 0.83
N ARG A 108 -8.52 -0.62 1.74
CA ARG A 108 -8.61 -0.93 3.18
C ARG A 108 -9.85 -0.34 3.83
N LEU A 109 -10.28 0.86 3.44
CA LEU A 109 -11.49 1.50 3.96
C LEU A 109 -12.73 0.80 3.42
N SER A 110 -12.73 0.39 2.15
CA SER A 110 -13.82 -0.40 1.56
C SER A 110 -14.00 -1.76 2.24
N LEU A 111 -12.92 -2.48 2.53
CA LEU A 111 -13.02 -3.73 3.31
C LEU A 111 -13.62 -3.52 4.71
N ARG A 112 -13.29 -2.39 5.36
CA ARG A 112 -13.88 -2.04 6.66
C ARG A 112 -15.34 -1.66 6.54
N ALA A 113 -15.71 -0.90 5.51
CA ALA A 113 -17.09 -0.54 5.24
C ALA A 113 -17.94 -1.80 5.01
N ARG A 114 -17.42 -2.76 4.21
CA ARG A 114 -18.05 -4.06 3.98
C ARG A 114 -18.26 -4.86 5.27
N ALA A 115 -17.25 -4.93 6.13
CA ALA A 115 -17.36 -5.58 7.44
C ALA A 115 -18.32 -4.84 8.39
N GLY A 116 -18.38 -3.51 8.31
CA GLY A 116 -19.35 -2.69 9.04
C GLY A 116 -20.78 -2.96 8.61
N ARG A 117 -21.03 -3.05 7.30
CA ARG A 117 -22.33 -3.42 6.72
C ARG A 117 -22.78 -4.81 7.16
N ALA A 118 -21.89 -5.81 7.12
CA ALA A 118 -22.21 -7.16 7.58
C ALA A 118 -22.69 -7.16 9.05
N ARG A 119 -21.96 -6.48 9.94
CA ARG A 119 -22.38 -6.32 11.35
C ARG A 119 -23.70 -5.57 11.52
N ARG A 120 -23.92 -4.49 10.76
CA ARG A 120 -25.20 -3.76 10.79
C ARG A 120 -26.34 -4.68 10.35
N ARG A 121 -26.16 -5.43 9.27
CA ARG A 121 -27.16 -6.39 8.78
C ARG A 121 -27.48 -7.46 9.80
N GLU A 122 -26.47 -8.06 10.44
CA GLU A 122 -26.65 -9.03 11.54
C GLU A 122 -27.46 -8.44 12.71
N GLN A 123 -27.29 -7.15 13.00
CA GLN A 123 -28.08 -6.42 14.00
C GLN A 123 -29.47 -6.00 13.52
N SER A 124 -29.72 -5.98 12.21
CA SER A 124 -30.98 -5.58 11.56
C SER A 124 -31.83 -6.76 11.09
N LEU A 125 -31.46 -8.01 11.42
CA LEU A 125 -32.19 -9.23 11.03
C LEU A 125 -33.54 -9.40 11.76
N GLU A 126 -34.34 -8.34 11.83
CA GLU A 126 -35.79 -8.43 12.04
C GLU A 126 -36.60 -7.84 10.86
N ILE A 127 -36.01 -7.28 9.81
CA ILE A 127 -36.79 -6.86 8.62
C ILE A 127 -36.10 -7.21 7.30
N GLU A 128 -36.73 -8.22 6.69
CA GLU A 128 -36.97 -8.52 5.27
C GLU A 128 -35.85 -8.47 4.21
N VAL A 129 -35.83 -9.57 3.46
CA VAL A 129 -35.00 -9.86 2.30
C VAL A 129 -35.53 -9.10 1.09
N MET A 130 -34.68 -8.31 0.44
CA MET A 130 -34.85 -8.03 -0.98
C MET A 130 -33.49 -7.81 -1.64
N ALA A 131 -33.10 -8.76 -2.50
CA ALA A 131 -32.03 -8.58 -3.47
C ALA A 131 -32.68 -8.67 -4.85
N THR A 132 -32.58 -7.58 -5.61
CA THR A 132 -33.01 -7.48 -7.00
C THR A 132 -32.12 -8.34 -7.91
N PRO A 133 -32.64 -8.95 -8.98
CA PRO A 133 -31.83 -9.71 -9.92
C PRO A 133 -31.16 -8.75 -10.91
N GLU A 134 -29.83 -8.64 -10.83
CA GLU A 134 -29.02 -7.85 -11.77
C GLU A 134 -28.25 -8.75 -12.76
N THR A 135 -28.01 -8.22 -13.95
CA THR A 135 -27.58 -8.89 -15.18
C THR A 135 -26.26 -9.67 -15.02
N PHE A 136 -26.26 -10.95 -15.38
CA PHE A 136 -25.15 -11.91 -15.19
C PHE A 136 -23.80 -11.55 -15.84
N SER A 137 -23.79 -10.67 -16.85
CA SER A 137 -22.57 -10.32 -17.60
C SER A 137 -21.66 -9.33 -16.85
N ASP A 138 -22.25 -8.36 -16.15
CA ASP A 138 -21.48 -7.31 -15.45
C ASP A 138 -20.89 -7.84 -14.14
N ILE A 139 -21.60 -8.77 -13.49
CA ILE A 139 -21.16 -9.42 -12.24
C ILE A 139 -19.87 -10.21 -12.45
N ALA A 140 -19.70 -10.89 -13.60
CA ALA A 140 -18.50 -11.66 -13.88
C ALA A 140 -17.25 -10.77 -14.03
N SER A 141 -17.41 -9.59 -14.65
CA SER A 141 -16.34 -8.61 -14.81
C SER A 141 -15.98 -7.94 -13.47
N GLU A 142 -16.98 -7.44 -12.74
CA GLU A 142 -16.77 -6.78 -11.44
C GLU A 142 -16.20 -7.73 -10.40
N HIS A 143 -16.68 -8.98 -10.35
CA HIS A 143 -16.15 -10.02 -9.46
C HIS A 143 -14.68 -10.34 -9.78
N SER A 144 -14.32 -10.42 -11.06
CA SER A 144 -12.94 -10.68 -11.48
C SER A 144 -11.99 -9.55 -11.08
N GLN A 145 -12.43 -8.29 -11.19
CA GLN A 145 -11.63 -7.13 -10.78
C GLN A 145 -11.52 -7.04 -9.24
N ALA A 146 -12.58 -7.36 -8.48
CA ALA A 146 -12.55 -7.38 -7.01
C ALA A 146 -11.62 -8.48 -6.45
N VAL A 147 -11.68 -9.69 -7.03
CA VAL A 147 -10.75 -10.80 -6.69
C VAL A 147 -9.32 -10.38 -6.94
N LEU A 148 -9.09 -9.63 -8.00
CA LEU A 148 -7.76 -9.15 -8.32
C LEU A 148 -7.27 -8.07 -7.36
N ASP A 149 -8.10 -7.11 -6.98
CA ASP A 149 -7.71 -6.06 -6.02
C ASP A 149 -7.31 -6.71 -4.68
N GLU A 150 -8.00 -7.79 -4.30
CA GLU A 150 -7.63 -8.64 -3.15
C GLU A 150 -6.26 -9.29 -3.32
N GLU A 151 -6.00 -9.94 -4.45
CA GLU A 151 -4.72 -10.61 -4.67
C GLU A 151 -3.55 -9.63 -4.82
N LEU A 152 -3.75 -8.47 -5.45
CA LEU A 152 -2.75 -7.41 -5.54
C LEU A 152 -2.39 -6.88 -4.15
N ASN A 153 -3.38 -6.64 -3.28
CA ASN A 153 -3.14 -6.17 -1.92
C ASN A 153 -2.48 -7.24 -1.03
N ARG A 154 -2.70 -8.53 -1.31
CA ARG A 154 -2.02 -9.64 -0.63
C ARG A 154 -0.59 -9.90 -1.09
N LEU A 155 -0.11 -9.27 -2.15
CA LEU A 155 1.29 -9.41 -2.57
C LEU A 155 2.21 -8.73 -1.54
N PRO A 156 3.44 -9.26 -1.34
CA PRO A 156 4.47 -8.54 -0.59
C PRO A 156 4.72 -7.13 -1.15
N ALA A 157 4.92 -6.15 -0.26
CA ALA A 157 5.07 -4.74 -0.65
C ALA A 157 6.19 -4.52 -1.69
N LYS A 158 7.29 -5.27 -1.59
CA LYS A 158 8.42 -5.26 -2.54
C LYS A 158 8.07 -5.61 -3.99
N TYR A 159 6.92 -6.25 -4.22
CA TYR A 159 6.43 -6.58 -5.57
C TYR A 159 5.23 -5.73 -5.94
N ARG A 160 4.35 -5.44 -4.98
CA ARG A 160 3.13 -4.66 -5.19
C ARG A 160 3.43 -3.26 -5.72
N LEU A 161 4.38 -2.56 -5.11
CA LEU A 161 4.64 -1.16 -5.44
C LEU A 161 5.22 -1.00 -6.87
N PRO A 162 6.26 -1.74 -7.30
CA PRO A 162 6.70 -1.73 -8.70
C PRO A 162 5.61 -2.12 -9.70
N LEU A 163 4.76 -3.10 -9.35
CA LEU A 163 3.62 -3.49 -10.20
C LEU A 163 2.62 -2.35 -10.36
N PHE A 164 2.30 -1.66 -9.28
CA PHE A 164 1.36 -0.55 -9.30
C PHE A 164 1.86 0.58 -10.20
N LEU A 165 3.11 1.00 -10.00
CA LEU A 165 3.73 2.06 -10.82
C LEU A 165 3.72 1.70 -12.31
N CYS A 166 4.19 0.50 -12.67
CA CYS A 166 4.32 0.14 -14.08
C CYS A 166 2.99 -0.26 -14.75
N CYS A 167 2.06 -0.88 -14.02
CA CYS A 167 0.86 -1.48 -14.62
C CYS A 167 -0.42 -0.69 -14.37
N VAL A 168 -0.48 0.12 -13.31
CA VAL A 168 -1.65 0.96 -13.00
C VAL A 168 -1.38 2.41 -13.38
N GLU A 169 -0.18 2.92 -13.09
CA GLU A 169 0.18 4.31 -13.45
C GLU A 169 0.86 4.43 -14.81
N GLY A 170 1.19 3.32 -15.46
CA GLY A 170 1.83 3.33 -16.78
C GLY A 170 3.28 3.81 -16.79
N ARG A 171 3.95 3.89 -15.64
CA ARG A 171 5.34 4.34 -15.52
C ARG A 171 6.31 3.39 -16.24
N SER A 172 7.32 3.96 -16.88
CA SER A 172 8.47 3.19 -17.38
C SER A 172 9.23 2.51 -16.23
N ARG A 173 10.02 1.49 -16.55
CA ARG A 173 10.81 0.78 -15.54
C ARG A 173 11.89 1.67 -14.94
N GLU A 174 12.38 2.61 -15.74
CA GLU A 174 13.41 3.60 -15.42
C GLU A 174 12.87 4.68 -14.49
N GLU A 175 11.63 5.13 -14.70
CA GLU A 175 10.93 6.04 -13.77
C GLU A 175 10.64 5.36 -12.43
N ALA A 176 10.06 4.16 -12.47
CA ALA A 176 9.79 3.39 -11.25
C ALA A 176 11.09 3.05 -10.49
N ALA A 177 12.20 2.84 -11.20
CA ALA A 177 13.52 2.61 -10.61
C ALA A 177 14.03 3.83 -9.85
N ARG A 178 13.97 5.01 -10.46
CA ARG A 178 14.34 6.28 -9.82
C ARG A 178 13.47 6.56 -8.59
N GLN A 179 12.16 6.36 -8.70
CA GLN A 179 11.21 6.63 -7.62
C GLN A 179 11.40 5.70 -6.42
N LEU A 180 11.72 4.44 -6.66
CA LEU A 180 11.88 3.43 -5.60
C LEU A 180 13.30 3.33 -5.06
N ASP A 181 14.24 4.13 -5.58
CA ASP A 181 15.67 4.04 -5.29
C ASP A 181 16.23 2.63 -5.57
N LEU A 182 15.94 2.12 -6.77
CA LEU A 182 16.32 0.79 -7.24
C LEU A 182 16.95 0.86 -8.63
N SER A 183 17.69 -0.19 -9.02
CA SER A 183 18.11 -0.32 -10.42
C SER A 183 16.95 -0.75 -11.32
N ALA A 184 16.96 -0.33 -12.59
CA ALA A 184 15.97 -0.73 -13.60
C ALA A 184 15.87 -2.27 -13.73
N GLY A 185 17.00 -2.98 -13.63
CA GLY A 185 17.04 -4.44 -13.60
C GLY A 185 16.32 -5.03 -12.38
N ALA A 186 16.48 -4.41 -11.20
CA ALA A 186 15.81 -4.85 -9.98
C ALA A 186 14.29 -4.58 -10.03
N VAL A 187 13.86 -3.47 -10.64
CA VAL A 187 12.43 -3.20 -10.93
C VAL A 187 11.88 -4.24 -11.90
N LYS A 188 12.55 -4.50 -13.03
CA LYS A 188 12.17 -5.53 -14.00
C LYS A 188 11.94 -6.88 -13.32
N GLY A 189 12.92 -7.34 -12.54
CA GLY A 189 12.82 -8.61 -11.83
C GLY A 189 11.72 -8.63 -10.75
N ARG A 190 11.47 -7.52 -10.05
CA ARG A 190 10.37 -7.41 -9.06
C ARG A 190 9.00 -7.42 -9.74
N VAL A 191 8.83 -6.70 -10.85
CA VAL A 191 7.59 -6.69 -11.65
C VAL A 191 7.31 -8.09 -12.18
N GLU A 192 8.29 -8.76 -12.77
CA GLU A 192 8.12 -10.09 -13.35
C GLU A 192 7.75 -11.14 -12.28
N ARG A 193 8.47 -11.16 -11.15
CA ARG A 193 8.13 -12.03 -10.01
C ARG A 193 6.74 -11.70 -9.45
N GLY A 194 6.41 -10.41 -9.36
CA GLY A 194 5.09 -9.96 -8.94
C GLY A 194 3.98 -10.48 -9.85
N ARG A 195 4.14 -10.36 -11.18
CA ARG A 195 3.17 -10.87 -12.18
C ARG A 195 3.00 -12.37 -12.08
N ASN A 196 4.09 -13.11 -11.89
CA ASN A 196 4.04 -14.57 -11.76
C ASN A 196 3.32 -15.01 -10.48
N LEU A 197 3.59 -14.36 -9.35
CA LEU A 197 2.86 -14.61 -8.09
C LEU A 197 1.38 -14.29 -8.22
N LEU A 198 1.05 -13.15 -8.84
CA LEU A 198 -0.33 -12.74 -9.05
C LEU A 198 -1.07 -13.73 -9.95
N ARG A 199 -0.47 -14.11 -11.08
CA ARG A 199 -1.02 -15.11 -12.01
C ARG A 199 -1.32 -16.43 -11.28
N ARG A 200 -0.35 -16.95 -10.51
CA ARG A 200 -0.54 -18.20 -9.76
C ARG A 200 -1.71 -18.12 -8.79
N ARG A 201 -1.85 -17.01 -8.06
CA ARG A 201 -2.93 -16.81 -7.08
C ARG A 201 -4.31 -16.66 -7.73
N LEU A 202 -4.37 -15.96 -8.87
CA LEU A 202 -5.61 -15.83 -9.64
C LEU A 202 -6.06 -17.17 -10.24
N MET A 203 -5.11 -17.95 -10.78
CA MET A 203 -5.39 -19.30 -11.28
C MET A 203 -5.96 -20.22 -10.19
N LEU A 204 -5.44 -20.15 -8.96
CA LEU A 204 -5.99 -20.89 -7.81
C LEU A 204 -7.42 -20.48 -7.43
N ARG A 205 -7.87 -19.30 -7.86
CA ARG A 205 -9.23 -18.79 -7.64
C ARG A 205 -10.14 -18.96 -8.86
N GLY A 206 -9.72 -19.74 -9.86
CA GLY A 206 -10.51 -19.99 -11.08
C GLY A 206 -10.59 -18.80 -12.03
N VAL A 207 -9.82 -17.74 -11.78
CA VAL A 207 -9.79 -16.53 -12.61
C VAL A 207 -8.72 -16.73 -13.70
N SER A 208 -9.13 -17.28 -14.83
CA SER A 208 -8.28 -17.46 -16.01
C SER A 208 -8.27 -16.19 -16.86
N PHE A 209 -7.44 -15.21 -16.49
CA PHE A 209 -7.24 -13.99 -17.29
C PHE A 209 -5.83 -13.97 -17.88
N SER A 210 -5.74 -13.62 -19.17
CA SER A 210 -4.48 -13.18 -19.76
C SER A 210 -4.09 -11.87 -19.09
N VAL A 211 -2.92 -11.80 -18.48
CA VAL A 211 -2.41 -10.57 -17.82
C VAL A 211 -2.34 -9.38 -18.81
N ALA A 212 -2.44 -9.62 -20.12
CA ALA A 212 -2.50 -8.59 -21.15
C ALA A 212 -3.86 -7.84 -21.21
N THR A 213 -4.99 -8.52 -20.97
CA THR A 213 -6.29 -7.83 -20.82
C THR A 213 -6.34 -7.01 -19.54
N TRP A 214 -5.49 -7.34 -18.57
CA TRP A 214 -5.35 -6.60 -17.31
C TRP A 214 -4.71 -5.22 -17.45
N VAL A 215 -3.73 -5.06 -18.34
CA VAL A 215 -3.09 -3.76 -18.62
C VAL A 215 -4.03 -2.85 -19.41
N LEU A 216 -4.78 -3.41 -20.37
CA LEU A 216 -5.73 -2.65 -21.19
C LEU A 216 -7.01 -2.28 -20.42
N ALA A 217 -7.59 -3.20 -19.64
CA ALA A 217 -8.79 -2.91 -18.84
C ALA A 217 -8.50 -1.97 -17.66
N GLY A 218 -7.32 -2.09 -17.04
CA GLY A 218 -6.89 -1.22 -15.94
C GLY A 218 -6.76 0.25 -16.37
N LEU A 219 -6.22 0.51 -17.57
CA LEU A 219 -6.09 1.85 -18.13
C LEU A 219 -7.43 2.42 -18.61
N GLN A 220 -8.29 1.59 -19.21
CA GLN A 220 -9.55 2.03 -19.81
C GLN A 220 -10.65 2.34 -18.77
N GLN A 221 -10.70 1.60 -17.65
CA GLN A 221 -11.70 1.83 -16.60
C GLN A 221 -11.46 3.13 -15.81
N SER A 222 -10.20 3.60 -15.71
CA SER A 222 -9.86 4.88 -15.06
C SER A 222 -10.42 6.10 -15.81
N ALA A 223 -10.57 6.00 -17.14
CA ALA A 223 -11.15 7.06 -17.96
C ALA A 223 -12.69 7.15 -17.80
N GLU A 224 -13.37 6.00 -17.70
CA GLU A 224 -14.82 5.96 -17.47
C GLU A 224 -15.20 6.31 -16.02
N ALA A 225 -14.38 5.90 -15.03
CA ALA A 225 -14.65 6.21 -13.62
C ALA A 225 -14.59 7.71 -13.29
N ALA A 226 -13.86 8.50 -14.08
CA ALA A 226 -13.84 9.96 -13.95
C ALA A 226 -15.20 10.61 -14.30
N GLN A 227 -16.00 9.99 -15.17
CA GLN A 227 -17.37 10.44 -15.49
C GLN A 227 -18.42 9.99 -14.45
N ILE A 228 -18.05 9.10 -13.52
CA ILE A 228 -18.97 8.50 -12.53
C ILE A 228 -19.03 9.31 -11.23
N VAL A 229 -18.03 10.13 -10.94
CA VAL A 229 -17.98 10.93 -9.70
C VAL A 229 -18.75 12.23 -9.89
N SER A 230 -19.85 12.40 -9.16
CA SER A 230 -20.66 13.63 -9.22
C SER A 230 -19.85 14.84 -8.70
N PRO A 231 -19.92 16.02 -9.37
CA PRO A 231 -19.20 17.22 -8.92
C PRO A 231 -19.55 17.64 -7.48
N SER A 232 -20.78 17.40 -7.05
CA SER A 232 -21.26 17.64 -5.69
C SER A 232 -20.52 16.77 -4.65
N LEU A 233 -20.19 15.52 -4.99
CA LEU A 233 -19.44 14.62 -4.13
C LEU A 233 -17.98 15.08 -3.97
N ILE A 234 -17.38 15.59 -5.05
CA ILE A 234 -16.03 16.17 -4.99
C ILE A 234 -16.03 17.41 -4.10
N ALA A 235 -16.96 18.34 -4.33
CA ALA A 235 -17.07 19.56 -3.53
C ALA A 235 -17.28 19.27 -2.04
N SER A 236 -18.20 18.35 -1.71
CA SER A 236 -18.47 17.94 -0.34
C SER A 236 -17.25 17.27 0.31
N THR A 237 -16.53 16.42 -0.43
CA THR A 237 -15.29 15.78 0.03
C THR A 237 -14.17 16.79 0.28
N VAL A 238 -14.02 17.80 -0.58
CA VAL A 238 -13.01 18.87 -0.42
C VAL A 238 -13.31 19.67 0.84
N GLN A 239 -14.54 20.16 0.99
CA GLN A 239 -14.97 20.94 2.14
C GLN A 239 -14.77 20.15 3.44
N ALA A 240 -15.18 18.89 3.44
CA ALA A 240 -14.99 18.00 4.57
C ALA A 240 -13.51 17.73 4.88
N GLY A 241 -12.67 17.54 3.85
CA GLY A 241 -11.24 17.31 3.98
C GLY A 241 -10.50 18.47 4.62
N VAL A 242 -10.77 19.70 4.18
CA VAL A 242 -10.16 20.91 4.75
C VAL A 242 -10.58 21.10 6.21
N GLN A 243 -11.88 21.00 6.51
CA GLN A 243 -12.39 21.08 7.88
C GLN A 243 -11.78 19.99 8.77
N TYR A 244 -11.71 18.77 8.25
CA TYR A 244 -11.14 17.63 8.96
C TYR A 244 -9.65 17.84 9.22
N ALA A 245 -8.84 18.28 8.24
CA ALA A 245 -7.42 18.60 8.46
C ALA A 245 -7.23 19.62 9.59
N ALA A 246 -8.09 20.65 9.64
CA ALA A 246 -8.10 21.68 10.69
C ALA A 246 -8.58 21.19 12.07
N GLY A 247 -8.99 19.92 12.21
CA GLY A 247 -9.44 19.36 13.49
C GLY A 247 -10.91 19.60 13.81
N HIS A 248 -11.66 20.20 12.89
CA HIS A 248 -13.09 20.42 13.05
C HIS A 248 -13.87 19.13 12.72
N ALA A 249 -15.03 18.96 13.35
CA ALA A 249 -15.98 17.94 12.94
C ALA A 249 -16.52 18.36 11.55
N ALA A 250 -16.29 17.55 10.52
CA ALA A 250 -16.77 17.77 9.15
C ALA A 250 -18.30 17.57 9.03
N LEU A 251 -19.05 18.28 9.87
CA LEU A 251 -20.50 18.18 10.00
C LEU A 251 -21.17 18.86 8.79
N GLY A 252 -22.05 18.13 8.11
CA GLY A 252 -22.82 18.63 6.96
C GLY A 252 -22.09 18.58 5.62
N SER A 253 -20.76 18.43 5.61
CA SER A 253 -19.94 18.32 4.38
C SER A 253 -19.57 16.88 4.02
N ALA A 254 -19.53 15.96 4.98
CA ALA A 254 -19.37 14.53 4.74
C ALA A 254 -20.44 13.71 5.48
N SER A 255 -20.70 12.51 4.99
CA SER A 255 -21.53 11.54 5.69
C SER A 255 -20.95 11.22 7.08
N PRO A 256 -21.78 11.10 8.13
CA PRO A 256 -21.32 10.70 9.46
C PRO A 256 -20.58 9.36 9.45
N TYR A 257 -20.98 8.46 8.56
CA TYR A 257 -20.31 7.17 8.42
C TYR A 257 -18.92 7.32 7.83
N ALA A 258 -18.75 8.13 6.78
CA ALA A 258 -17.45 8.44 6.19
C ALA A 258 -16.46 9.02 7.23
N VAL A 259 -16.92 9.98 8.05
CA VAL A 259 -16.12 10.56 9.14
C VAL A 259 -15.74 9.50 10.18
N SER A 260 -16.69 8.64 10.58
CA SER A 260 -16.42 7.55 11.53
C SER A 260 -15.40 6.54 11.00
N LEU A 261 -15.47 6.23 9.71
CA LEU A 261 -14.59 5.31 9.01
C LEU A 261 -13.17 5.88 8.91
N ALA A 262 -13.07 7.18 8.58
CA ALA A 262 -11.82 7.93 8.58
C ALA A 262 -11.17 7.95 9.98
N ASN A 263 -11.91 8.37 11.01
CA ASN A 263 -11.43 8.43 12.40
C ASN A 263 -10.84 7.09 12.86
N ARG A 264 -11.56 5.99 12.67
CA ARG A 264 -11.11 4.64 13.05
C ARG A 264 -9.80 4.24 12.35
N SER A 265 -9.59 4.69 11.12
CA SER A 265 -8.38 4.38 10.36
C SER A 265 -7.18 5.26 10.72
N VAL A 266 -7.44 6.54 11.07
CA VAL A 266 -6.41 7.48 11.51
C VAL A 266 -5.75 6.99 12.80
N HIS A 267 -6.53 6.53 13.78
CA HIS A 267 -5.98 6.01 15.04
C HIS A 267 -5.23 4.68 14.85
N MET A 268 -5.63 3.83 13.90
CA MET A 268 -5.02 2.50 13.69
C MET A 268 -3.66 2.53 12.96
N LEU A 269 -3.46 3.38 11.95
CA LEU A 269 -2.12 3.47 11.32
C LEU A 269 -1.09 4.20 12.21
N SER A 270 -1.54 4.78 13.34
CA SER A 270 -0.66 5.28 14.41
C SER A 270 -0.21 4.18 15.38
N LEU A 271 -0.93 3.04 15.44
CA LEU A 271 -0.69 1.94 16.38
C LEU A 271 0.21 0.83 15.82
N SER A 272 0.49 0.80 14.51
CA SER A 272 1.49 -0.11 13.94
C SER A 272 2.90 0.19 14.44
N THR A 273 3.17 1.42 14.87
CA THR A 273 4.40 1.80 15.57
C THR A 273 4.47 1.20 16.98
N VAL A 274 3.35 1.13 17.70
CA VAL A 274 3.29 0.63 19.08
C VAL A 274 3.53 -0.88 19.17
N ARG A 275 3.06 -1.68 18.20
CA ARG A 275 3.29 -3.15 18.20
C ARG A 275 4.76 -3.53 17.98
N VAL A 276 5.51 -2.72 17.23
CA VAL A 276 6.96 -2.94 17.03
C VAL A 276 7.73 -2.66 18.32
N PHE A 277 7.37 -1.59 19.05
CA PHE A 277 7.95 -1.29 20.37
C PHE A 277 7.58 -2.35 21.43
N ALA A 278 6.34 -2.85 21.42
CA ALA A 278 5.93 -3.90 22.35
C ALA A 278 6.72 -5.22 22.14
N CYS A 279 7.03 -5.57 20.89
CA CYS A 279 7.85 -6.76 20.59
C CYS A 279 9.34 -6.55 20.91
N SER A 280 9.88 -5.33 20.72
CA SER A 280 11.28 -5.05 21.04
C SER A 280 11.54 -4.98 22.54
N VAL A 281 10.60 -4.44 23.34
CA VAL A 281 10.71 -4.44 24.81
C VAL A 281 10.57 -5.85 25.38
N PHE A 282 9.70 -6.71 24.82
CA PHE A 282 9.60 -8.11 25.24
C PHE A 282 10.86 -8.94 24.91
N ALA A 283 11.49 -8.70 23.76
CA ALA A 283 12.73 -9.39 23.38
C ALA A 283 13.94 -8.92 24.22
N ALA A 284 13.99 -7.64 24.61
CA ALA A 284 15.04 -7.15 25.51
C ALA A 284 14.83 -7.66 26.96
N GLY A 285 13.58 -7.76 27.41
CA GLY A 285 13.25 -8.30 28.73
C GLY A 285 13.60 -9.78 28.90
N SER A 286 13.41 -10.61 27.87
CA SER A 286 13.77 -12.03 27.94
C SER A 286 15.28 -12.29 27.92
N LEU A 287 16.06 -11.43 27.27
CA LEU A 287 17.53 -11.49 27.30
C LEU A 287 18.11 -11.07 28.65
N ALA A 288 17.49 -10.11 29.34
CA ALA A 288 17.95 -9.69 30.67
C ALA A 288 17.71 -10.76 31.74
N VAL A 289 16.60 -11.51 31.66
CA VAL A 289 16.29 -12.58 32.62
C VAL A 289 17.20 -13.80 32.43
N THR A 290 17.63 -14.12 31.21
CA THR A 290 18.54 -15.24 30.96
C THR A 290 19.99 -14.97 31.36
N ALA A 291 20.43 -13.71 31.35
CA ALA A 291 21.76 -13.32 31.84
C ALA A 291 21.89 -13.42 33.38
N SER A 292 20.79 -13.30 34.11
CA SER A 292 20.79 -13.34 35.58
C SER A 292 20.77 -14.77 36.17
N TRP A 293 20.69 -15.81 35.33
CA TRP A 293 20.66 -17.22 35.74
C TRP A 293 21.86 -18.03 35.23
N LEU A 294 22.97 -17.37 34.88
CA LEU A 294 24.23 -18.07 34.62
C LEU A 294 24.95 -18.34 35.95
N PRO A 295 25.18 -19.60 36.33
CA PRO A 295 26.01 -19.91 37.50
C PRO A 295 27.45 -19.45 37.22
N ALA A 296 28.06 -18.81 38.22
CA ALA A 296 29.43 -18.33 38.15
C ALA A 296 30.39 -19.47 37.77
N PRO A 297 31.39 -19.23 36.88
CA PRO A 297 32.37 -20.25 36.57
C PRO A 297 33.16 -20.59 37.83
N ALA A 298 33.13 -21.87 38.20
CA ALA A 298 33.85 -22.41 39.34
C ALA A 298 35.36 -22.09 39.21
N ALA A 299 35.88 -21.32 40.15
CA ALA A 299 37.29 -21.04 40.27
C ALA A 299 38.03 -22.38 40.49
N ALA A 300 38.95 -22.69 39.59
CA ALA A 300 39.88 -23.79 39.74
C ALA A 300 40.74 -23.57 41.00
N VAL A 301 40.52 -24.39 42.02
CA VAL A 301 41.34 -24.41 43.24
C VAL A 301 42.64 -25.13 42.91
N ALA A 302 43.71 -24.34 42.83
CA ALA A 302 45.07 -24.83 42.86
C ALA A 302 45.35 -25.44 44.25
N GLY A 303 45.65 -26.74 44.27
CA GLY A 303 46.16 -27.41 45.47
C GLY A 303 47.65 -27.12 45.60
N ASP A 304 48.02 -26.29 46.56
CA ASP A 304 49.39 -26.17 47.06
C ASP A 304 49.49 -26.92 48.40
N GLY A 305 50.53 -27.73 48.51
CA GLY A 305 50.77 -28.60 49.64
C GLY A 305 51.58 -27.90 50.71
N SER A 306 51.14 -27.99 51.96
CA SER A 306 52.03 -27.93 53.13
C SER A 306 51.40 -28.65 54.32
N SER A 307 52.09 -29.67 54.83
CA SER A 307 51.89 -30.45 56.07
C SER A 307 52.01 -29.54 57.34
N PRO A 308 51.95 -30.00 58.64
CA PRO A 308 52.25 -31.36 59.13
C PRO A 308 51.65 -31.83 60.50
N VAL A 309 52.15 -33.00 60.97
CA VAL A 309 52.38 -33.47 62.38
C VAL A 309 51.26 -34.22 63.16
N THR A 310 51.47 -35.55 63.22
CA THR A 310 51.71 -36.40 64.43
C THR A 310 50.57 -37.08 65.21
N SER A 311 50.90 -38.34 65.60
CA SER A 311 50.39 -39.13 66.75
C SER A 311 49.28 -40.13 66.37
N LEU A 312 49.31 -41.44 66.66
CA LEU A 312 50.16 -42.30 67.47
C LEU A 312 49.88 -43.77 66.98
N ALA A 313 50.89 -44.63 66.94
CA ALA A 313 50.74 -46.11 66.97
C ALA A 313 50.30 -46.55 68.40
N PRO A 314 50.09 -47.83 68.77
CA PRO A 314 50.42 -49.12 68.10
C PRO A 314 49.20 -50.10 68.14
N GLU A 315 49.20 -51.35 67.67
CA GLU A 315 49.97 -52.56 68.04
C GLU A 315 49.50 -53.70 67.10
N GLU A 316 50.41 -54.66 66.87
CA GLU A 316 50.20 -56.11 66.68
C GLU A 316 49.16 -56.60 65.63
N GLY A 317 49.44 -57.54 64.74
CA GLY A 317 50.55 -58.48 64.63
C GLY A 317 50.10 -59.64 63.73
N THR A 318 51.09 -60.33 63.16
CA THR A 318 51.00 -61.72 62.64
C THR A 318 50.17 -61.88 61.36
N GLY A 319 50.72 -62.16 60.18
CA GLY A 319 51.58 -63.30 59.79
C GLY A 319 50.84 -63.97 58.62
N ALA A 320 51.30 -63.78 57.38
CA ALA A 320 52.20 -64.67 56.64
C ALA A 320 51.50 -65.95 56.12
N GLU A 321 51.57 -66.08 54.79
CA GLU A 321 51.19 -67.19 53.90
C GLU A 321 49.72 -67.38 53.51
#